data_AF-A0AAU7Z014-F1
#
_entry.id   AF-A0AAU7Z014-F1
#
_cell.length_a   1.000
_cell.length_b   1.000
_cell.length_c   1.000
_cell.angle_alpha   90.00
_cell.angle_beta   90.00
_cell.angle_gamma   90.00
#
_symmetry.space_group_name_H-M   'P 1'
#
loop_
_entity.id
_entity.type
_entity.pdbx_description
1 polymer ?
#
loop_
_entity_poly.entity_id
_entity_poly.type
_entity_poly.pdbx_seq_one_letter_code
_entity_poly.pdbx_strand_id
1 'polypeptide(L)'
;MRRNAAIEVKLSFHQNAPVSSSVRIARSNTSLLRAATGGSISGAITDRSGAVVVGAALKLVNTAQQTTYNTVSDKQGFYTFPNLPVGHYDIDIAAIGFNAQRKTGLSVDADSALRINASLEIGTRSDVVVVTSEAGVQVDTTATHLGEVVSGDQMTAIPLNGRSYTDLLAIQPGVAPISTLLPSSVIMAGVTGGLDPSGDANPGNLSINGQRESSNGFLVNGIDVQEHMNGGTSVIPNLDSIEEFRVLTANFDPEYGNYNGGIVTVVSKSGTNRFRGKAFEFFRNTNLDARGYFDRTRAPFNQNQFGGAIGGPI
;
A
#
# COMPACT_ATOMS: atom_id res chain seq x y z
N MET A 1 36.57 -37.65 15.13
CA MET A 1 36.42 -38.23 13.77
C MET A 1 35.11 -37.74 13.17
N ARG A 2 35.13 -37.05 12.02
CA ARG A 2 33.91 -36.73 11.26
C ARG A 2 33.57 -37.91 10.35
N ARG A 3 32.30 -38.25 10.21
CA ARG A 3 31.79 -39.11 9.12
C ARG A 3 30.65 -38.36 8.43
N ASN A 4 30.91 -37.89 7.22
CA ASN A 4 29.85 -37.40 6.33
C ASN A 4 29.09 -38.62 5.79
N ALA A 5 27.76 -38.59 5.87
CA ALA A 5 26.90 -39.50 5.11
C ALA A 5 26.31 -38.71 3.93
N ALA A 6 26.72 -39.05 2.71
CA ALA A 6 26.06 -38.55 1.51
C ALA A 6 24.80 -39.38 1.26
N ILE A 7 23.67 -38.73 1.00
CA ILE A 7 22.42 -39.40 0.61
C ILE A 7 22.33 -39.33 -0.92
N GLU A 8 22.51 -40.47 -1.58
CA GLU A 8 22.40 -40.61 -3.03
C GLU A 8 20.96 -40.98 -3.40
N VAL A 9 20.23 -40.05 -4.04
CA VAL A 9 18.84 -40.28 -4.48
C VAL A 9 18.83 -40.83 -5.90
N LYS A 10 18.57 -42.14 -6.04
CA LYS A 10 18.59 -42.85 -7.32
C LYS A 10 17.17 -42.99 -7.90
N LEU A 11 16.81 -42.11 -8.83
CA LEU A 11 15.52 -42.12 -9.52
C LEU A 11 15.54 -43.07 -10.73
N SER A 12 14.91 -44.25 -10.59
CA SER A 12 14.70 -45.20 -11.69
C SER A 12 13.37 -44.93 -12.41
N PHE A 13 13.42 -44.43 -13.64
CA PHE A 13 12.22 -44.26 -14.48
C PHE A 13 11.81 -45.59 -15.13
N HIS A 14 10.62 -46.10 -14.80
CA HIS A 14 9.94 -47.11 -15.61
C HIS A 14 9.03 -46.43 -16.62
N GLN A 15 9.18 -46.78 -17.90
CA GLN A 15 8.31 -46.30 -18.98
C GLN A 15 6.98 -47.06 -18.95
N ASN A 16 5.86 -46.34 -19.05
CA ASN A 16 4.57 -46.91 -19.45
C ASN A 16 3.77 -45.89 -20.28
N ALA A 17 2.84 -46.40 -21.10
CA ALA A 17 2.35 -45.77 -22.33
C ALA A 17 1.54 -44.46 -22.15
N PRO A 18 1.44 -43.61 -23.20
CA PRO A 18 0.81 -42.30 -23.11
C PRO A 18 -0.72 -42.35 -23.18
N VAL A 19 -1.39 -41.75 -22.19
CA VAL A 19 -2.81 -41.40 -22.27
C VAL A 19 -2.94 -39.93 -22.69
N SER A 20 -3.56 -39.69 -23.85
CA SER A 20 -3.75 -38.35 -24.42
C SER A 20 -4.84 -37.56 -23.68
N SER A 21 -4.51 -36.97 -22.53
CA SER A 21 -5.36 -36.01 -21.84
C SER A 21 -5.15 -34.59 -22.38
N SER A 22 -5.98 -34.19 -23.34
CA SER A 22 -5.98 -32.83 -23.89
C SER A 22 -6.48 -31.81 -22.86
N VAL A 23 -5.57 -31.14 -22.15
CA VAL A 23 -5.89 -30.04 -21.24
C VAL A 23 -6.36 -28.83 -22.05
N ARG A 24 -7.68 -28.62 -22.11
CA ARG A 24 -8.27 -27.38 -22.60
C ARG A 24 -8.06 -26.30 -21.53
N ILE A 25 -7.06 -25.44 -21.72
CA ILE A 25 -6.91 -24.22 -20.92
C ILE A 25 -8.07 -23.29 -21.30
N ALA A 26 -9.14 -23.33 -20.51
CA ALA A 26 -10.20 -22.34 -20.58
C ALA A 26 -9.62 -20.98 -20.18
N ARG A 27 -9.55 -20.04 -21.13
CA ARG A 27 -9.29 -18.64 -20.81
C ARG A 27 -10.53 -18.07 -20.12
N SER A 28 -10.62 -18.24 -18.80
CA SER A 28 -11.49 -17.39 -18.00
C SER A 28 -10.98 -15.97 -18.13
N ASN A 29 -11.79 -15.10 -18.76
CA ASN A 29 -11.73 -13.67 -18.49
C ASN A 29 -12.24 -13.48 -17.06
N THR A 30 -11.39 -13.77 -16.08
CA THR A 30 -11.64 -13.38 -14.70
C THR A 30 -11.54 -11.86 -14.66
N SER A 31 -12.68 -11.19 -14.75
CA SER A 31 -12.83 -9.80 -14.34
C SER A 31 -12.49 -9.73 -12.86
N LEU A 32 -11.21 -9.51 -12.56
CA LEU A 32 -10.74 -9.25 -11.20
C LEU A 32 -11.44 -7.98 -10.72
N LEU A 33 -12.44 -8.15 -9.87
CA LEU A 33 -13.04 -7.07 -9.09
C LEU A 33 -11.91 -6.50 -8.23
N ARG A 34 -11.34 -5.38 -8.68
CA ARG A 34 -10.33 -4.64 -7.93
C ARG A 34 -11.03 -3.89 -6.80
N ALA A 35 -11.11 -4.52 -5.63
CA ALA A 35 -11.00 -3.78 -4.39
C ALA A 35 -9.60 -3.17 -4.40
N ALA A 36 -9.54 -1.86 -4.57
CA ALA A 36 -8.32 -1.08 -4.47
C ALA A 36 -8.64 0.12 -3.58
N THR A 37 -8.00 0.21 -2.42
CA THR A 37 -7.78 1.52 -1.81
C THR A 37 -7.00 2.33 -2.83
N GLY A 38 -7.59 3.47 -3.20
CA GLY A 38 -6.98 4.44 -4.07
C GLY A 38 -7.02 5.80 -3.40
N GLY A 39 -6.72 6.83 -4.18
CA GLY A 39 -7.11 8.20 -3.87
C GLY A 39 -8.07 8.74 -4.94
N SER A 40 -8.37 10.02 -4.83
CA SER A 40 -9.14 10.78 -5.79
C SER A 40 -8.41 12.04 -6.23
N ILE A 41 -8.68 12.50 -7.46
CA ILE A 41 -8.25 13.81 -7.94
C ILE A 41 -9.49 14.61 -8.34
N SER A 42 -9.65 15.80 -7.76
CA SER A 42 -10.70 16.75 -8.12
C SER A 42 -10.13 18.13 -8.44
N GLY A 43 -10.93 19.03 -8.99
CA GLY A 43 -10.52 20.43 -9.15
C GLY A 43 -11.53 21.27 -9.91
N ALA A 44 -11.21 22.56 -10.06
CA ALA A 44 -11.91 23.49 -10.93
C ALA A 44 -11.03 23.91 -12.11
N ILE A 45 -11.63 24.05 -13.29
CA ILE A 45 -11.02 24.66 -14.47
C ILE A 45 -11.61 26.05 -14.67
N THR A 46 -10.75 27.07 -14.62
CA THR A 46 -11.11 28.47 -14.90
C THR A 46 -10.28 29.02 -16.06
N ASP A 47 -10.61 30.22 -16.53
CA ASP A 47 -9.72 31.02 -17.39
C ASP A 47 -8.88 32.01 -16.55
N ARG A 48 -8.14 32.91 -17.21
CA ARG A 48 -7.41 34.03 -16.56
C ARG A 48 -8.32 35.12 -15.97
N SER A 49 -9.58 35.22 -16.39
CA SER A 49 -10.56 36.18 -15.84
C SER A 49 -11.28 35.66 -14.59
N GLY A 50 -11.13 34.37 -14.28
CA GLY A 50 -11.81 33.67 -13.19
C GLY A 50 -13.14 33.06 -13.62
N ALA A 51 -13.51 33.12 -14.90
CA ALA A 51 -14.69 32.45 -15.44
C ALA A 51 -14.47 30.93 -15.51
N VAL A 52 -15.52 30.15 -15.25
CA VAL A 52 -15.45 28.67 -15.28
C VAL A 52 -15.44 28.14 -16.71
N VAL A 53 -14.59 27.15 -16.99
CA VAL A 53 -14.51 26.50 -18.30
C VAL A 53 -15.32 25.21 -18.27
N VAL A 54 -16.48 25.23 -18.94
CA VAL A 54 -17.41 24.09 -19.05
C VAL A 54 -17.02 23.19 -20.22
N GLY A 55 -17.08 21.87 -20.02
CA GLY A 55 -16.81 20.90 -21.09
C GLY A 55 -15.33 20.81 -21.51
N ALA A 56 -14.40 21.23 -20.66
CA ALA A 56 -12.98 20.91 -20.85
C ALA A 56 -12.81 19.38 -20.77
N ALA A 57 -12.11 18.80 -21.73
CA ALA A 57 -11.73 17.40 -21.72
C ALA A 57 -10.49 17.21 -20.86
N LEU A 58 -10.56 16.31 -19.88
CA LEU A 58 -9.45 15.94 -19.01
C LEU A 58 -9.09 14.48 -19.24
N LYS A 59 -7.81 14.24 -19.50
CA LYS A 59 -7.23 12.91 -19.70
C LYS A 59 -6.12 12.72 -18.67
N LEU A 60 -6.39 11.87 -17.69
CA LEU A 60 -5.45 11.48 -16.65
C LEU A 60 -4.78 10.15 -17.03
N VAL A 61 -3.46 10.06 -16.93
CA VAL A 61 -2.67 8.88 -17.34
C VAL A 61 -1.82 8.39 -16.17
N ASN A 62 -2.00 7.14 -15.75
CA ASN A 62 -1.11 6.48 -14.80
C ASN A 62 0.24 6.22 -15.49
N THR A 63 1.33 6.77 -14.96
CA THR A 63 2.65 6.72 -15.62
C THR A 63 3.26 5.30 -15.64
N ALA A 64 2.94 4.45 -14.67
CA ALA A 64 3.49 3.09 -14.55
C ALA A 64 2.71 2.04 -15.37
N GLN A 65 1.39 2.17 -15.43
CA GLN A 65 0.48 1.25 -16.14
C GLN A 65 0.06 1.76 -17.53
N GLN A 66 0.26 3.05 -17.83
CA GLN A 66 -0.27 3.76 -19.01
C GLN A 66 -1.81 3.73 -19.14
N THR A 67 -2.51 3.25 -18.10
CA THR A 67 -3.98 3.32 -17.96
C THR A 67 -4.44 4.76 -18.05
N THR A 68 -5.46 5.02 -18.86
CA THR A 68 -6.02 6.35 -19.09
C THR A 68 -7.42 6.44 -18.50
N TYR A 69 -7.68 7.52 -17.76
CA TYR A 69 -8.98 7.89 -17.21
C TYR A 69 -9.42 9.21 -17.87
N ASN A 70 -10.61 9.26 -18.44
CA ASN A 70 -11.14 10.45 -19.10
C ASN A 70 -12.34 10.98 -18.32
N THR A 71 -12.42 12.30 -18.16
CA THR A 71 -13.61 12.99 -17.65
C THR A 71 -13.77 14.34 -18.34
N VAL A 72 -14.88 15.04 -18.07
CA VAL A 72 -15.13 16.40 -18.57
C VAL A 72 -15.51 17.33 -17.42
N SER A 73 -15.18 18.62 -17.54
CA SER A 73 -15.64 19.59 -16.56
C SER A 73 -17.15 19.86 -16.68
N ASP A 74 -17.82 19.99 -15.54
CA ASP A 74 -19.26 20.24 -15.45
C ASP A 74 -19.64 21.70 -15.72
N LYS A 75 -20.91 22.06 -15.50
CA LYS A 75 -21.44 23.42 -15.72
C LYS A 75 -20.87 24.47 -14.75
N GLN A 76 -20.21 24.03 -13.69
CA GLN A 76 -19.53 24.84 -12.69
C GLN A 76 -18.01 24.80 -12.88
N GLY A 77 -17.52 24.15 -13.94
CA GLY A 77 -16.10 23.97 -14.23
C GLY A 77 -15.41 22.93 -13.35
N PHE A 78 -16.15 22.19 -12.51
CA PHE A 78 -15.57 21.16 -11.65
C PHE A 78 -15.38 19.84 -12.38
N TYR A 79 -14.37 19.08 -11.98
CA TYR A 79 -14.13 17.71 -12.43
C TYR A 79 -13.72 16.83 -11.24
N THR A 80 -13.90 15.52 -11.39
CA THR A 80 -13.48 14.52 -10.40
C THR A 80 -13.12 13.19 -11.04
N PHE A 81 -12.12 12.54 -10.44
CA PHE A 81 -11.71 11.16 -10.64
C PHE A 81 -11.76 10.47 -9.27
N PRO A 82 -12.88 9.81 -8.91
CA PRO A 82 -13.16 9.43 -7.52
C PRO A 82 -12.46 8.16 -7.02
N ASN A 83 -11.91 7.33 -7.91
CA ASN A 83 -11.20 6.10 -7.53
C ASN A 83 -10.03 5.87 -8.50
N LEU A 84 -8.83 6.22 -8.05
CA LEU A 84 -7.57 6.08 -8.75
C LEU A 84 -6.63 5.19 -7.93
N PRO A 85 -6.09 4.09 -8.49
CA PRO A 85 -5.07 3.30 -7.81
C PRO A 85 -3.87 4.15 -7.38
N VAL A 86 -3.23 3.77 -6.28
CA VAL A 86 -1.99 4.43 -5.81
C VAL A 86 -0.93 4.49 -6.91
N GLY A 87 -0.22 5.62 -6.99
CA GLY A 87 0.90 5.84 -7.90
C GLY A 87 0.94 7.23 -8.54
N HIS A 88 1.80 7.41 -9.55
CA HIS A 88 2.02 8.72 -10.18
C HIS A 88 1.25 8.90 -11.50
N TYR A 89 0.66 10.09 -11.65
CA TYR A 89 -0.21 10.47 -12.74
C TYR A 89 0.21 11.78 -13.43
N ASP A 90 -0.05 11.83 -14.74
CA ASP A 90 -0.04 13.07 -15.53
C ASP A 90 -1.47 13.39 -15.96
N ILE A 91 -1.86 14.66 -15.96
CA ILE A 91 -3.17 15.13 -16.45
C ILE A 91 -2.98 16.10 -17.63
N ASP A 92 -3.54 15.72 -18.78
CA ASP A 92 -3.71 16.57 -19.96
C ASP A 92 -5.11 17.22 -19.89
N ILE A 93 -5.18 18.54 -20.08
CA ILE A 93 -6.42 19.36 -20.01
C ILE A 93 -6.55 20.13 -21.32
N ALA A 94 -7.68 19.99 -22.01
CA ALA A 94 -7.96 20.65 -23.28
C ALA A 94 -9.39 21.20 -23.36
N ALA A 95 -9.55 22.42 -23.87
CA ALA A 95 -10.86 23.03 -24.11
C ALA A 95 -10.85 23.79 -25.44
N ILE A 96 -12.01 23.88 -26.11
CA ILE A 96 -12.12 24.58 -27.40
C ILE A 96 -11.88 26.08 -27.19
N GLY A 97 -10.92 26.66 -27.93
CA GLY A 97 -10.53 28.07 -27.81
C GLY A 97 -9.49 28.38 -26.73
N PHE A 98 -8.95 27.35 -26.06
CA PHE A 98 -7.91 27.48 -25.04
C PHE A 98 -6.64 26.70 -25.45
N ASN A 99 -5.49 27.16 -24.99
CA ASN A 99 -4.25 26.39 -25.04
C ASN A 99 -4.38 25.14 -24.16
N ALA A 100 -3.90 24.00 -24.65
CA ALA A 100 -3.90 22.76 -23.87
C ALA A 100 -2.84 22.86 -22.76
N GLN A 101 -3.19 22.42 -21.56
CA GLN A 101 -2.28 22.42 -20.41
C GLN A 101 -2.03 20.98 -19.97
N ARG A 102 -0.77 20.64 -19.69
CA ARG A 102 -0.40 19.37 -19.05
C ARG A 102 0.21 19.65 -17.67
N LYS A 103 -0.24 18.94 -16.65
CA LYS A 103 0.45 18.85 -15.35
C LYS A 103 0.99 17.44 -15.17
N THR A 104 2.21 17.32 -14.68
CA THR A 104 2.94 16.05 -14.61
C THR A 104 3.39 15.71 -13.20
N GLY A 105 3.52 14.42 -12.88
CA GLY A 105 4.10 13.99 -11.60
C GLY A 105 3.20 14.22 -10.39
N LEU A 106 1.88 14.08 -10.55
CA LEU A 106 0.94 14.07 -9.44
C LEU A 106 1.03 12.71 -8.72
N SER A 107 1.38 12.68 -7.44
CA SER A 107 1.18 11.47 -6.62
C SER A 107 -0.29 11.30 -6.27
N VAL A 108 -0.75 10.06 -6.22
CA VAL A 108 -2.02 9.68 -5.60
C VAL A 108 -1.69 8.59 -4.62
N ASP A 109 -1.88 8.90 -3.34
CA ASP A 109 -1.56 8.02 -2.22
C ASP A 109 -2.87 7.42 -1.69
N ALA A 110 -2.77 6.36 -0.88
CA ALA A 110 -3.89 5.63 -0.32
C ALA A 110 -4.76 6.57 0.53
N ASP A 111 -6.07 6.59 0.25
CA ASP A 111 -7.03 7.43 0.97
C ASP A 111 -6.77 8.94 0.80
N SER A 112 -6.11 9.36 -0.29
CA SER A 112 -5.86 10.78 -0.59
C SER A 112 -6.98 11.41 -1.42
N ALA A 113 -7.23 12.70 -1.23
CA ALA A 113 -8.23 13.49 -1.93
C ALA A 113 -7.62 14.77 -2.50
N LEU A 114 -6.80 14.60 -3.54
CA LEU A 114 -6.02 15.67 -4.15
C LEU A 114 -6.90 16.70 -4.88
N ARG A 115 -6.64 18.00 -4.66
CA ARG A 115 -7.33 19.09 -5.38
C ARG A 115 -6.41 19.88 -6.30
N ILE A 116 -6.55 19.69 -7.61
CA ILE A 116 -5.75 20.36 -8.64
C ILE A 116 -6.61 21.30 -9.47
N ASN A 117 -6.65 22.58 -9.07
CA ASN A 117 -7.24 23.63 -9.89
C ASN A 117 -6.31 23.99 -11.08
N ALA A 118 -6.88 24.37 -12.21
CA ALA A 118 -6.14 24.81 -13.39
C ALA A 118 -6.77 26.07 -14.00
N SER A 119 -5.93 27.00 -14.45
CA SER A 119 -6.35 28.20 -15.19
C SER A 119 -5.83 28.08 -16.61
N LEU A 120 -6.75 28.05 -17.58
CA LEU A 120 -6.44 27.93 -19.00
C LEU A 120 -6.30 29.31 -19.64
N GLU A 121 -5.36 29.43 -20.57
CA GLU A 121 -5.16 30.65 -21.35
C GLU A 121 -5.87 30.53 -22.70
N ILE A 122 -6.53 31.61 -23.12
CA ILE A 122 -7.22 31.68 -24.43
C ILE A 122 -6.16 31.56 -25.53
N GLY A 123 -6.41 30.68 -26.49
CA GLY A 123 -5.42 30.29 -27.49
C GLY A 123 -6.06 29.87 -28.81
N THR A 124 -5.50 30.36 -29.92
CA THR A 124 -5.95 30.05 -31.28
C THR A 124 -5.14 28.94 -31.95
N ARG A 125 -4.14 28.37 -31.26
CA ARG A 125 -3.23 27.34 -31.76
C ARG A 125 -2.91 26.33 -30.67
N SER A 126 -2.75 25.05 -31.05
CA SER A 126 -2.65 23.92 -30.11
C SER A 126 -1.26 23.74 -29.48
N ASP A 127 -0.68 24.81 -28.95
CA ASP A 127 0.59 24.73 -28.23
C ASP A 127 0.33 24.16 -26.82
N VAL A 128 0.94 23.01 -26.52
CA VAL A 128 0.76 22.33 -25.22
C VAL A 128 1.69 22.96 -24.19
N VAL A 129 1.12 23.67 -23.23
CA VAL A 129 1.87 24.21 -22.09
C VAL A 129 2.05 23.11 -21.05
N VAL A 130 3.23 22.50 -21.02
CA VAL A 130 3.62 21.58 -19.94
C VAL A 130 4.00 22.42 -18.72
N VAL A 131 3.11 22.45 -17.73
CA VAL A 131 3.44 22.93 -16.39
C VAL A 131 3.98 21.75 -15.61
N THR A 132 5.30 21.57 -15.70
CA THR A 132 6.02 20.77 -14.71
C THR A 132 5.83 21.45 -13.36
N SER A 133 5.27 20.75 -12.38
CA SER A 133 5.33 21.21 -11.00
C SER A 133 6.80 21.24 -10.57
N GLU A 134 7.36 22.44 -10.43
CA GLU A 134 8.46 22.62 -9.47
C GLU A 134 7.99 22.08 -8.10
N ALA A 135 8.92 21.50 -7.34
CA ALA A 135 8.64 20.63 -6.20
C ALA A 135 8.06 21.37 -4.96
N GLY A 136 6.90 22.00 -5.13
CA GLY A 136 6.00 22.32 -4.03
C GLY A 136 5.45 21.02 -3.46
N VAL A 137 5.67 20.82 -2.16
CA VAL A 137 5.14 19.67 -1.40
C VAL A 137 3.67 19.48 -1.74
N GLN A 138 3.33 18.31 -2.25
CA GLN A 138 1.98 18.00 -2.67
C GLN A 138 1.13 17.78 -1.43
N VAL A 139 0.40 18.82 -1.01
CA VAL A 139 -0.48 18.78 0.16
C VAL A 139 -1.87 18.31 -0.27
N ASP A 140 -2.40 17.30 0.42
CA ASP A 140 -3.81 17.00 0.38
C ASP A 140 -4.57 18.11 1.12
N THR A 141 -5.23 18.99 0.37
CA THR A 141 -5.98 20.12 0.91
C THR A 141 -7.46 19.82 1.14
N THR A 142 -7.91 18.57 1.03
CA THR A 142 -9.34 18.23 1.21
C THR A 142 -9.59 17.11 2.21
N ALA A 143 -8.64 16.19 2.41
CA ALA A 143 -8.64 15.30 3.56
C ALA A 143 -8.68 16.11 4.87
N THR A 144 -9.62 15.79 5.74
CA THR A 144 -9.69 16.37 7.10
C THR A 144 -9.06 15.47 8.16
N HIS A 145 -8.58 14.29 7.76
CA HIS A 145 -7.92 13.31 8.62
C HIS A 145 -6.43 13.62 8.83
N LEU A 146 -5.95 13.32 10.04
CA LEU A 146 -4.53 13.35 10.37
C LEU A 146 -3.93 11.95 10.17
N GLY A 147 -2.96 11.84 9.27
CA GLY A 147 -2.23 10.61 9.03
C GLY A 147 -1.03 10.81 8.12
N GLU A 148 -0.05 9.94 8.25
CA GLU A 148 1.19 9.93 7.48
C GLU A 148 1.25 8.67 6.59
N VAL A 149 1.87 8.82 5.41
CA VAL A 149 2.07 7.75 4.42
C VAL A 149 3.53 7.33 4.47
N VAL A 150 3.77 6.03 4.62
CA VAL A 150 5.11 5.44 4.61
C VAL A 150 5.25 4.59 3.34
N SER A 151 6.08 5.07 2.41
CA SER A 151 6.38 4.40 1.15
C SER A 151 7.22 3.13 1.33
N GLY A 152 7.14 2.22 0.38
CA GLY A 152 7.90 0.96 0.37
C GLY A 152 9.43 1.13 0.40
N ASP A 153 9.93 2.27 -0.11
CA ASP A 153 11.36 2.60 -0.04
C ASP A 153 11.75 3.04 1.37
N GLN A 154 10.93 3.85 2.06
CA GLN A 154 11.13 4.16 3.48
C GLN A 154 11.02 2.91 4.35
N MET A 155 10.03 2.04 4.10
CA MET A 155 9.88 0.77 4.81
C MET A 155 11.10 -0.14 4.73
N THR A 156 11.71 -0.23 3.54
CA THR A 156 12.85 -1.13 3.30
C THR A 156 14.20 -0.51 3.65
N ALA A 157 14.28 0.81 3.83
CA ALA A 157 15.46 1.50 4.34
C ALA A 157 15.69 1.33 5.86
N ILE A 158 14.63 1.04 6.62
CA ILE A 158 14.71 0.85 8.08
C ILE A 158 15.05 -0.62 8.40
N PRO A 159 16.04 -0.90 9.28
CA PRO A 159 16.39 -2.25 9.69
C PRO A 159 15.32 -2.86 10.62
N LEU A 160 14.29 -3.45 10.03
CA LEU A 160 13.19 -4.09 10.75
C LEU A 160 13.49 -5.54 11.13
N ASN A 161 13.27 -5.87 12.40
CA ASN A 161 13.50 -7.21 12.93
C ASN A 161 12.22 -8.06 12.79
N GLY A 162 12.22 -8.99 11.83
CA GLY A 162 11.02 -9.76 11.43
C GLY A 162 10.34 -9.24 10.17
N ARG A 163 10.72 -8.03 9.70
CA ARG A 163 10.25 -7.41 8.45
C ARG A 163 8.74 -7.20 8.38
N SER A 164 8.12 -6.78 9.48
CA SER A 164 6.71 -6.41 9.49
C SER A 164 6.52 -4.90 9.29
N TYR A 165 5.52 -4.50 8.52
CA TYR A 165 5.13 -3.08 8.47
C TYR A 165 4.55 -2.60 9.82
N THR A 166 4.06 -3.52 10.66
CA THR A 166 3.49 -3.20 11.98
C THR A 166 4.53 -2.60 12.94
N ASP A 167 5.81 -2.95 12.77
CA ASP A 167 6.93 -2.37 13.52
C ASP A 167 7.08 -0.86 13.26
N LEU A 168 6.62 -0.38 12.11
CA LEU A 168 6.67 1.02 11.70
C LEU A 168 5.45 1.84 12.12
N LEU A 169 4.43 1.22 12.73
CA LEU A 169 3.31 1.98 13.31
C LEU A 169 3.81 2.88 14.46
N ALA A 170 4.79 2.39 15.23
CA ALA A 170 5.39 3.07 16.37
C ALA A 170 6.16 4.37 16.04
N ILE A 171 6.50 4.61 14.76
CA ILE A 171 7.15 5.87 14.34
C ILE A 171 6.15 6.93 13.88
N GLN A 172 4.85 6.62 13.81
CA GLN A 172 3.82 7.53 13.34
C GLN A 172 3.33 8.47 14.46
N PRO A 173 3.01 9.75 14.17
CA PRO A 173 2.53 10.69 15.18
C PRO A 173 1.28 10.20 15.92
N GLY A 174 1.30 10.26 17.26
CA GLY A 174 0.16 9.84 18.09
C GLY A 174 0.11 8.35 18.43
N VAL A 175 1.02 7.52 17.90
CA VAL A 175 1.12 6.10 18.26
C VAL A 175 2.07 5.91 19.45
N ALA A 176 1.63 5.18 20.47
CA ALA A 176 2.47 4.77 21.59
C ALA A 176 3.37 3.60 21.14
N PRO A 177 4.71 3.69 21.28
CA PRO A 177 5.65 2.67 20.78
C PRO A 177 5.75 1.43 21.69
N ILE A 178 4.80 1.25 22.61
CA ILE A 178 4.79 0.18 23.61
C ILE A 178 3.36 -0.38 23.67
N SER A 179 3.25 -1.69 23.51
CA SER A 179 2.03 -2.45 23.81
C SER A 179 2.06 -2.93 25.26
N THR A 180 0.90 -2.93 25.92
CA THR A 180 0.67 -3.57 27.23
C THR A 180 0.27 -5.04 27.10
N LEU A 181 0.12 -5.54 25.87
CA LEU A 181 -0.11 -6.95 25.55
C LEU A 181 1.22 -7.70 25.59
N LEU A 182 1.39 -8.51 26.62
CA LEU A 182 2.42 -9.54 26.70
C LEU A 182 1.87 -10.84 26.07
N PRO A 183 2.73 -11.77 25.61
CA PRO A 183 2.30 -13.11 25.15
C PRO A 183 1.51 -13.92 26.21
N SER A 184 1.57 -13.51 27.47
CA SER A 184 0.82 -14.09 28.60
C SER A 184 -0.28 -13.18 29.14
N SER A 185 -0.54 -12.01 28.57
CA SER A 185 -1.64 -11.13 29.00
C SER A 185 -2.98 -11.81 28.76
N VAL A 186 -3.94 -11.70 29.67
CA VAL A 186 -5.29 -12.24 29.46
C VAL A 186 -6.19 -11.11 28.96
N ILE A 187 -6.58 -11.16 27.70
CA ILE A 187 -7.39 -10.11 27.04
C ILE A 187 -8.90 -10.36 27.15
N MET A 188 -9.29 -11.63 27.21
CA MET A 188 -10.64 -12.07 27.58
C MET A 188 -10.52 -13.37 28.39
N ALA A 189 -11.55 -13.75 29.14
CA ALA A 189 -11.56 -14.98 29.95
C ALA A 189 -11.16 -16.22 29.12
N GLY A 190 -9.96 -16.75 29.39
CA GLY A 190 -9.39 -17.92 28.70
C GLY A 190 -8.57 -17.63 27.44
N VAL A 191 -8.40 -16.37 27.02
CA VAL A 191 -7.64 -15.98 25.82
C VAL A 191 -6.34 -15.26 26.22
N THR A 192 -5.19 -15.86 25.91
CA THR A 192 -3.87 -15.22 26.04
C THR A 192 -3.59 -14.27 24.88
N GLY A 193 -2.88 -13.19 25.16
CA GLY A 193 -2.71 -12.03 24.30
C GLY A 193 -1.64 -12.21 23.23
N GLY A 194 -1.81 -11.48 22.12
CA GLY A 194 -0.89 -11.53 20.98
C GLY A 194 -0.92 -12.89 20.27
N LEU A 195 -1.94 -13.12 19.44
CA LEU A 195 -1.83 -14.17 18.43
C LEU A 195 -0.96 -13.62 17.29
N ASP A 196 0.24 -14.18 17.13
CA ASP A 196 1.13 -13.84 16.02
C ASP A 196 0.46 -14.27 14.69
N PRO A 197 0.11 -13.34 13.78
CA PRO A 197 -0.57 -13.69 12.52
C PRO A 197 0.30 -14.56 11.61
N SER A 198 1.63 -14.49 11.74
CA SER A 198 2.56 -15.44 11.10
C SER A 198 3.94 -15.43 11.72
N GLY A 199 4.46 -16.60 12.10
CA GLY A 199 5.82 -16.75 12.64
C GLY A 199 6.00 -15.94 13.93
N ASP A 200 7.07 -15.14 14.00
CA ASP A 200 7.38 -14.25 15.12
C ASP A 200 6.93 -12.78 14.86
N ALA A 201 5.99 -12.56 13.93
CA ALA A 201 5.53 -11.21 13.58
C ALA A 201 4.41 -10.73 14.52
N ASN A 202 4.51 -9.50 15.01
CA ASN A 202 3.51 -8.94 15.93
C ASN A 202 2.22 -8.50 15.20
N PRO A 203 1.05 -8.59 15.84
CA PRO A 203 -0.24 -8.19 15.27
C PRO A 203 -0.48 -6.66 15.19
N GLY A 204 0.52 -5.81 15.46
CA GLY A 204 0.40 -4.35 15.36
C GLY A 204 -0.51 -3.66 16.39
N ASN A 205 -0.92 -4.36 17.45
CA ASN A 205 -1.70 -3.78 18.55
C ASN A 205 -0.90 -2.71 19.31
N LEU A 206 -1.14 -1.43 19.02
CA LEU A 206 -0.53 -0.28 19.70
C LEU A 206 -1.61 0.75 20.08
N SER A 207 -1.37 1.56 21.11
CA SER A 207 -2.31 2.61 21.48
C SER A 207 -2.15 3.79 20.53
N ILE A 208 -3.21 4.14 19.81
CA ILE A 208 -3.27 5.33 18.95
C ILE A 208 -4.07 6.40 19.68
N ASN A 209 -3.50 7.59 19.88
CA ASN A 209 -4.10 8.72 20.58
C ASN A 209 -4.70 8.36 21.97
N GLY A 210 -4.06 7.43 22.69
CA GLY A 210 -4.45 7.00 24.04
C GLY A 210 -5.61 5.99 24.09
N GLN A 211 -6.06 5.49 22.93
CA GLN A 211 -7.15 4.51 22.84
C GLN A 211 -6.67 3.08 23.10
N ARG A 212 -7.61 2.14 23.22
CA ARG A 212 -7.28 0.72 23.41
C ARG A 212 -6.50 0.16 22.22
N GLU A 213 -5.49 -0.65 22.52
CA GLU A 213 -4.61 -1.29 21.53
C GLU A 213 -5.33 -2.26 20.56
N SER A 214 -6.54 -2.69 20.94
CA SER A 214 -7.45 -3.55 20.16
C SER A 214 -8.58 -2.77 19.46
N SER A 215 -8.53 -1.44 19.42
CA SER A 215 -9.56 -0.58 18.80
C SER A 215 -9.08 0.11 17.52
N ASN A 216 -8.06 -0.44 16.88
CA ASN A 216 -7.53 0.02 15.59
C ASN A 216 -8.06 -0.86 14.45
N GLY A 217 -8.43 -0.24 13.33
CA GLY A 217 -8.78 -0.95 12.10
C GLY A 217 -7.54 -1.30 11.29
N PHE A 218 -7.53 -2.46 10.64
CA PHE A 218 -6.47 -2.88 9.73
C PHE A 218 -7.06 -3.27 8.39
N LEU A 219 -6.65 -2.60 7.32
CA LEU A 219 -7.11 -2.87 5.95
C LEU A 219 -5.93 -3.23 5.05
N VAL A 220 -6.11 -4.24 4.20
CA VAL A 220 -5.18 -4.60 3.12
C VAL A 220 -5.90 -4.48 1.79
N ASN A 221 -5.46 -3.53 0.95
CA ASN A 221 -6.13 -3.13 -0.30
C ASN A 221 -7.62 -2.75 -0.12
N GLY A 222 -8.00 -2.25 1.06
CA GLY A 222 -9.36 -1.85 1.40
C GLY A 222 -10.26 -2.98 1.90
N ILE A 223 -9.71 -4.18 2.07
CA ILE A 223 -10.38 -5.31 2.72
C ILE A 223 -9.99 -5.30 4.20
N ASP A 224 -10.98 -5.37 5.09
CA ASP A 224 -10.75 -5.51 6.53
C ASP A 224 -10.02 -6.83 6.82
N VAL A 225 -8.91 -6.73 7.55
CA VAL A 225 -8.09 -7.84 8.02
C VAL A 225 -7.90 -7.80 9.54
N GLN A 226 -8.70 -7.02 10.28
CA GLN A 226 -8.67 -7.07 11.74
C GLN A 226 -9.08 -8.46 12.24
N GLU A 227 -8.32 -9.00 13.18
CA GLU A 227 -8.68 -10.18 13.95
C GLU A 227 -9.71 -9.77 15.02
N HIS A 228 -10.91 -10.34 14.96
CA HIS A 228 -12.09 -9.89 15.71
C HIS A 228 -12.04 -10.13 17.23
N MET A 229 -11.19 -11.03 17.74
CA MET A 229 -11.10 -11.29 19.18
C MET A 229 -10.10 -10.36 19.89
N ASN A 230 -8.97 -10.09 19.24
CA ASN A 230 -7.82 -9.42 19.84
C ASN A 230 -7.57 -8.01 19.24
N GLY A 231 -8.21 -7.68 18.12
CA GLY A 231 -8.23 -6.36 17.51
C GLY A 231 -6.92 -5.93 16.83
N GLY A 232 -6.05 -6.89 16.48
CA GLY A 232 -4.82 -6.69 15.71
C GLY A 232 -4.97 -7.10 14.25
N THR A 233 -3.93 -6.99 13.43
CA THR A 233 -3.98 -7.49 12.04
C THR A 233 -3.84 -9.01 11.97
N SER A 234 -4.69 -9.66 11.18
CA SER A 234 -4.60 -11.09 10.83
C SER A 234 -3.76 -11.36 9.58
N VAL A 235 -3.47 -10.32 8.78
CA VAL A 235 -2.74 -10.43 7.51
C VAL A 235 -1.60 -9.43 7.48
N ILE A 236 -0.37 -9.96 7.45
CA ILE A 236 0.84 -9.16 7.23
C ILE A 236 1.39 -9.50 5.84
N PRO A 237 1.13 -8.67 4.82
CA PRO A 237 1.78 -8.83 3.53
C PRO A 237 3.29 -8.74 3.70
N ASN A 238 4.04 -9.43 2.84
CA ASN A 238 5.48 -9.29 2.87
C ASN A 238 5.87 -7.83 2.59
N LEU A 239 6.74 -7.24 3.41
CA LEU A 239 7.21 -5.85 3.30
C LEU A 239 7.60 -5.47 1.86
N ASP A 240 8.21 -6.39 1.12
CA ASP A 240 8.63 -6.18 -0.26
C ASP A 240 7.48 -5.95 -1.25
N SER A 241 6.31 -6.52 -0.94
CA SER A 241 5.07 -6.49 -1.73
C SER A 241 4.15 -5.32 -1.40
N ILE A 242 4.45 -4.52 -0.37
CA ILE A 242 3.68 -3.33 0.01
C ILE A 242 4.19 -2.14 -0.80
N GLU A 243 3.32 -1.40 -1.50
CA GLU A 243 3.68 -0.13 -2.15
C GLU A 243 3.86 0.96 -1.10
N GLU A 244 2.88 1.06 -0.19
CA GLU A 244 2.86 1.98 0.94
C GLU A 244 1.87 1.49 2.01
N PHE A 245 1.98 2.03 3.22
CA PHE A 245 0.89 2.01 4.19
C PHE A 245 0.63 3.42 4.73
N ARG A 246 -0.58 3.65 5.20
CA ARG A 246 -1.02 4.90 5.82
C ARG A 246 -1.63 4.62 7.18
N VAL A 247 -1.34 5.48 8.16
CA VAL A 247 -2.00 5.43 9.48
C VAL A 247 -2.81 6.69 9.70
N LEU A 248 -4.13 6.55 9.75
CA LEU A 248 -5.05 7.62 10.12
C LEU A 248 -5.24 7.57 11.63
N THR A 249 -4.87 8.63 12.35
CA THR A 249 -4.89 8.65 13.81
C THR A 249 -6.02 9.50 14.38
N ALA A 250 -6.54 10.45 13.59
CA ALA A 250 -7.68 11.28 13.95
C ALA A 250 -8.48 11.71 12.71
N ASN A 251 -9.76 12.04 12.92
CA ASN A 251 -10.65 12.64 11.93
C ASN A 251 -10.82 11.82 10.63
N PHE A 252 -10.67 10.49 10.69
CA PHE A 252 -10.96 9.58 9.58
C PHE A 252 -12.47 9.56 9.25
N ASP A 253 -12.78 9.32 7.98
CA ASP A 253 -14.14 9.46 7.46
C ASP A 253 -15.10 8.34 7.95
N PRO A 254 -16.42 8.58 7.97
CA PRO A 254 -17.41 7.64 8.54
C PRO A 254 -17.52 6.28 7.85
N GLU A 255 -16.88 6.08 6.70
CA GLU A 255 -16.75 4.75 6.08
C GLU A 255 -15.86 3.81 6.91
N TYR A 256 -14.92 4.37 7.67
CA TYR A 256 -14.09 3.67 8.64
C TYR A 256 -14.82 3.51 9.98
N GLY A 257 -15.90 2.72 9.96
CA GLY A 257 -16.71 2.39 11.15
C GLY A 257 -16.04 1.40 12.11
N ASN A 258 -16.62 1.25 13.31
CA ASN A 258 -16.24 0.30 14.38
C ASN A 258 -14.87 0.50 15.06
N TYR A 259 -14.06 1.45 14.63
CA TYR A 259 -12.73 1.73 15.19
C TYR A 259 -12.70 3.05 15.96
N ASN A 260 -12.00 3.07 17.09
CA ASN A 260 -11.90 4.25 17.98
C ASN A 260 -10.47 4.78 18.12
N GLY A 261 -9.46 3.96 17.82
CA GLY A 261 -8.03 4.32 17.86
C GLY A 261 -7.59 4.99 16.57
N GLY A 262 -7.05 4.19 15.65
CA GLY A 262 -6.74 4.64 14.29
C GLY A 262 -7.04 3.58 13.24
N ILE A 263 -6.88 3.96 11.98
CA ILE A 263 -7.05 3.10 10.81
C ILE A 263 -5.68 2.91 10.16
N VAL A 264 -5.29 1.65 9.96
CA VAL A 264 -4.04 1.26 9.32
C VAL A 264 -4.37 0.64 7.97
N THR A 265 -4.09 1.36 6.89
CA THR A 265 -4.41 0.92 5.52
C THR A 265 -3.13 0.60 4.76
N VAL A 266 -3.02 -0.64 4.28
CA VAL A 266 -1.86 -1.16 3.56
C VAL A 266 -2.22 -1.37 2.09
N VAL A 267 -1.46 -0.80 1.17
CA VAL A 267 -1.65 -1.00 -0.28
C VAL A 267 -0.51 -1.83 -0.85
N SER A 268 -0.87 -2.91 -1.53
CA SER A 268 0.10 -3.80 -2.20
C SER A 268 0.52 -3.27 -3.58
N LYS A 269 1.75 -3.58 -3.99
CA LYS A 269 2.31 -3.18 -5.29
C LYS A 269 1.44 -3.68 -6.44
N SER A 270 1.03 -2.77 -7.30
CA SER A 270 0.31 -3.12 -8.53
C SER A 270 1.27 -3.52 -9.67
N GLY A 271 0.74 -4.20 -10.69
CA GLY A 271 1.50 -4.48 -11.91
C GLY A 271 1.93 -3.20 -12.63
N THR A 272 3.00 -3.28 -13.43
CA THR A 272 3.51 -2.17 -14.25
C THR A 272 3.87 -2.67 -15.63
N ASN A 273 3.95 -1.79 -16.63
CA ASN A 273 4.30 -2.20 -18.01
C ASN A 273 5.76 -2.68 -18.19
N ARG A 274 6.49 -2.90 -17.09
CA ARG A 274 7.83 -3.52 -17.07
C ARG A 274 7.85 -4.65 -16.05
N PHE A 275 8.49 -5.76 -16.42
CA PHE A 275 8.80 -6.80 -15.46
C PHE A 275 9.79 -6.28 -14.40
N ARG A 276 9.49 -6.56 -13.13
CA ARG A 276 10.34 -6.29 -11.98
C ARG A 276 10.29 -7.49 -11.06
N GLY A 277 11.41 -7.82 -10.44
CA GLY A 277 11.49 -8.93 -9.50
C GLY A 277 12.56 -8.68 -8.45
N LYS A 278 12.34 -9.23 -7.26
CA LYS A 278 13.33 -9.32 -6.20
C LYS A 278 13.21 -10.64 -5.47
N ALA A 279 14.35 -11.18 -5.07
CA ALA A 279 14.47 -12.31 -4.17
C ALA A 279 15.28 -11.85 -2.96
N PHE A 280 15.00 -12.41 -1.78
CA PHE A 280 15.65 -12.07 -0.54
C PHE A 280 15.81 -13.30 0.36
N GLU A 281 16.79 -13.24 1.25
CA GLU A 281 17.01 -14.19 2.32
C GLU A 281 17.56 -13.43 3.53
N PHE A 282 16.87 -13.56 4.67
CA PHE A 282 17.29 -13.01 5.94
C PHE A 282 17.53 -14.14 6.93
N PHE A 283 18.68 -14.08 7.60
CA PHE A 283 19.12 -15.10 8.52
C PHE A 283 19.43 -14.48 9.89
N ARG A 284 18.84 -15.06 10.94
CA ARG A 284 19.19 -14.76 12.33
C ARG A 284 19.43 -16.06 13.08
N ASN A 285 20.45 -16.09 13.94
CA ASN A 285 20.70 -17.27 14.77
C ASN A 285 21.38 -16.93 16.10
N THR A 286 21.38 -17.90 17.02
CA THR A 286 22.07 -17.86 18.32
C THR A 286 23.56 -17.53 18.22
N ASN A 287 24.23 -17.72 17.09
CA ASN A 287 25.67 -17.44 16.98
C ASN A 287 25.96 -15.97 16.67
N LEU A 288 25.11 -15.35 15.83
CA LEU A 288 25.18 -13.95 15.45
C LEU A 288 24.51 -13.03 16.49
N ASP A 289 23.41 -13.47 17.09
CA ASP A 289 22.65 -12.69 18.07
C ASP A 289 23.36 -12.66 19.43
N ALA A 290 23.42 -11.49 20.06
CA ALA A 290 23.92 -11.34 21.43
C ALA A 290 22.93 -11.94 22.46
N ARG A 291 23.44 -12.29 23.64
CA ARG A 291 22.60 -12.58 24.81
C ARG A 291 22.12 -11.23 25.38
N GLY A 292 20.85 -11.12 25.74
CA GLY A 292 20.35 -9.97 26.50
C GLY A 292 21.08 -9.86 27.84
N TYR A 293 21.14 -8.65 28.39
CA TYR A 293 22.01 -8.37 29.55
C TYR A 293 21.70 -9.29 30.75
N PHE A 294 20.41 -9.52 31.04
CA PHE A 294 19.91 -10.21 32.24
C PHE A 294 19.76 -11.74 32.13
N ASP A 295 19.72 -12.32 30.92
CA ASP A 295 19.19 -13.67 30.59
C ASP A 295 19.83 -14.90 31.29
N ARG A 296 21.03 -14.75 31.86
CA ARG A 296 21.96 -15.84 32.27
C ARG A 296 22.53 -16.66 31.10
N THR A 297 21.71 -17.37 30.33
CA THR A 297 22.12 -18.21 29.18
C THR A 297 21.62 -17.64 27.85
N ARG A 298 22.25 -18.00 26.72
CA ARG A 298 21.75 -17.63 25.39
C ARG A 298 20.78 -18.72 24.89
N ALA A 299 19.55 -18.34 24.57
CA ALA A 299 18.55 -19.28 24.07
C ALA A 299 18.85 -19.74 22.63
N PRO A 300 18.46 -20.97 22.25
CA PRO A 300 18.49 -21.41 20.85
C PRO A 300 17.42 -20.65 20.04
N PHE A 301 17.86 -20.01 18.96
CA PHE A 301 17.05 -19.27 18.00
C PHE A 301 17.70 -19.45 16.63
N ASN A 302 16.90 -19.81 15.62
CA ASN A 302 17.33 -19.92 14.23
C ASN A 302 16.14 -19.56 13.35
N GLN A 303 16.25 -18.47 12.59
CA GLN A 303 15.19 -17.94 11.74
C GLN A 303 15.76 -17.76 10.33
N ASN A 304 15.09 -18.35 9.34
CA ASN A 304 15.40 -18.20 7.92
C ASN A 304 14.15 -17.63 7.24
N GLN A 305 14.18 -16.36 6.85
CA GLN A 305 13.08 -15.67 6.20
C GLN A 305 13.49 -15.35 4.76
N PHE A 306 13.15 -16.26 3.85
CA PHE A 306 13.42 -16.13 2.42
C PHE A 306 12.13 -15.93 1.62
N GLY A 307 12.26 -15.43 0.40
CA GLY A 307 11.13 -15.25 -0.51
C GLY A 307 11.46 -14.33 -1.67
N GLY A 308 10.42 -13.81 -2.30
CA GLY A 308 10.55 -12.85 -3.37
C GLY A 308 9.22 -12.22 -3.76
N ALA A 309 9.31 -11.15 -4.55
CA ALA A 309 8.18 -10.49 -5.17
C ALA A 309 8.44 -10.35 -6.67
N ILE A 310 7.43 -10.58 -7.49
CA ILE A 310 7.48 -10.39 -8.94
C ILE A 310 6.26 -9.57 -9.38
N GLY A 311 6.52 -8.57 -10.23
CA GLY A 311 5.51 -7.74 -10.87
C GLY A 311 5.77 -7.67 -12.37
N GLY A 312 4.73 -7.43 -13.15
CA GLY A 312 4.80 -7.34 -14.61
C GLY A 312 3.57 -6.67 -15.20
N PRO A 313 3.47 -6.67 -16.54
CA PRO A 313 2.33 -6.09 -17.25
C PRO A 313 1.00 -6.74 -16.84
N ILE A 314 -0.07 -5.92 -16.88
CA ILE A 314 -1.45 -6.24 -16.51
C ILE A 314 -2.40 -5.81 -17.61
#